data_AF-A0A9Q1QCV2-F1
#
_entry.id   AF-A0A9Q1QCV2-F1
#
_cell.length_a   1.000
_cell.length_b   1.000
_cell.length_c   1.000
_cell.angle_alpha   90.00
_cell.angle_beta   90.00
_cell.angle_gamma   90.00
#
_symmetry.space_group_name_H-M   'P 1'
#
loop_
_entity.id
_entity.type
_entity.pdbx_description
1 polymer ?
#
loop_
_entity_poly.entity_id
_entity_poly.type
_entity_poly.pdbx_seq_one_letter_code
_entity_poly.pdbx_strand_id
1 'polypeptide(L)'
;MKVGFRKVATSRWEFSNDKFQRGKRDLLSHIRRRKAWSNRPQPPLPPPHQNQSNNQDEDQRSTSTSSSSSSDNQQQRQLTMINILVDENKRLKRENGVLSSELTSMKRKCQDLLELVSAYVGREQGEREEKRLKLFGVRLEVKEGGGERKKREKEEEEVYETARLLLSQSCK
;
A
#
# COMPACT_ATOMS: atom_id res chain seq x y z
N MET A 1 -18.35 -2.90 -15.08
CA MET A 1 -17.16 -2.95 -14.20
C MET A 1 -16.10 -3.86 -14.81
N LYS A 2 -14.89 -3.35 -15.02
CA LYS A 2 -13.80 -4.10 -15.66
C LYS A 2 -13.06 -4.96 -14.63
N VAL A 3 -13.58 -6.15 -14.36
CA VAL A 3 -12.97 -7.12 -13.44
C VAL A 3 -11.82 -7.87 -14.14
N GLY A 4 -10.58 -7.50 -13.84
CA GLY A 4 -9.38 -8.17 -14.37
C GLY A 4 -8.08 -7.39 -14.19
N PHE A 5 -6.99 -7.91 -14.76
CA PHE A 5 -5.70 -7.21 -14.79
C PHE A 5 -5.74 -6.09 -15.83
N ARG A 6 -5.25 -4.90 -15.48
CA ARG A 6 -4.97 -3.79 -16.41
C ARG A 6 -3.47 -3.58 -16.52
N LYS A 7 -3.01 -3.31 -17.74
CA LYS A 7 -1.61 -2.97 -18.00
C LYS A 7 -1.37 -1.53 -17.57
N VAL A 8 -0.38 -1.31 -16.72
CA VAL A 8 0.01 0.03 -16.22
C VAL A 8 1.42 0.42 -16.58
N ALA A 9 2.24 -0.55 -16.98
CA ALA A 9 3.53 -0.30 -17.63
C ALA A 9 3.84 -1.42 -18.61
N THR A 10 4.92 -1.28 -19.38
CA THR A 10 5.37 -2.27 -20.36
C THR A 10 5.53 -3.68 -19.77
N SER A 11 5.99 -3.78 -18.52
CA SER A 11 6.17 -5.03 -17.76
C SER A 11 5.22 -5.19 -16.55
N ARG A 12 4.35 -4.21 -16.26
CA ARG A 12 3.56 -4.17 -15.01
C ARG A 12 2.06 -4.26 -15.28
N TRP A 13 1.43 -5.27 -14.70
CA TRP A 13 -0.01 -5.46 -14.66
C TRP A 13 -0.52 -5.30 -13.23
N GLU A 14 -1.60 -4.56 -13.04
CA GLU A 14 -2.25 -4.44 -11.74
C GLU A 14 -3.69 -4.96 -11.78
N PHE A 15 -4.10 -5.61 -10.71
CA PHE A 15 -5.45 -6.15 -10.60
C PHE A 15 -6.45 -5.02 -10.35
N SER A 16 -7.39 -4.84 -11.27
CA SER A 16 -8.39 -3.75 -11.28
C SER A 16 -9.68 -4.12 -10.56
N ASN A 17 -9.60 -4.72 -9.37
CA ASN A 17 -10.78 -5.02 -8.58
C ASN A 17 -10.77 -4.20 -7.29
N ASP A 18 -11.73 -3.30 -7.16
CA ASP A 18 -11.86 -2.38 -6.02
C ASP A 18 -12.01 -3.12 -4.68
N LYS A 19 -12.44 -4.39 -4.70
CA LYS A 19 -12.60 -5.23 -3.53
C LYS A 19 -11.36 -6.06 -3.17
N PHE A 20 -10.29 -5.94 -3.95
CA PHE A 20 -9.01 -6.61 -3.68
C PHE A 20 -7.98 -5.60 -3.15
N GLN A 21 -8.08 -5.28 -1.86
CA GLN A 21 -7.21 -4.33 -1.18
C GLN A 21 -6.38 -5.02 -0.09
N ARG A 22 -5.09 -4.70 0.00
CA ARG A 22 -4.20 -5.25 1.03
C ARG A 22 -4.73 -4.89 2.43
N GLY A 23 -4.84 -5.89 3.30
CA GLY A 23 -5.28 -5.72 4.69
C GLY A 23 -6.80 -5.70 4.91
N LYS A 24 -7.63 -5.55 3.86
CA LYS A 24 -9.10 -5.52 3.99
C LYS A 24 -9.72 -6.86 3.60
N ARG A 25 -9.67 -7.84 4.51
CA ARG A 25 -10.17 -9.21 4.28
C ARG A 25 -11.68 -9.26 4.00
N ASP A 26 -12.46 -8.39 4.62
CA ASP A 26 -13.92 -8.38 4.47
C ASP A 26 -14.37 -8.09 3.03
N LEU A 27 -13.59 -7.30 2.29
CA LEU A 27 -13.86 -7.00 0.89
C LEU A 27 -13.62 -8.22 -0.02
N LEU A 28 -12.74 -9.15 0.37
CA LEU A 28 -12.45 -10.35 -0.42
C LEU A 28 -13.65 -11.28 -0.53
N SER A 29 -14.48 -11.35 0.51
CA SER A 29 -15.71 -12.19 0.53
C SER A 29 -16.70 -11.82 -0.57
N HIS A 30 -16.66 -10.57 -1.03
CA HIS A 30 -17.53 -10.05 -2.07
C HIS A 30 -17.02 -10.34 -3.49
N ILE A 31 -15.81 -10.90 -3.65
CA ILE A 31 -15.25 -11.30 -4.93
C ILE A 31 -15.80 -12.68 -5.28
N ARG A 32 -16.66 -12.75 -6.30
CA ARG A 32 -17.23 -14.02 -6.77
C ARG A 32 -16.53 -14.47 -8.04
N ARG A 33 -16.27 -15.79 -8.16
CA ARG A 33 -15.90 -16.39 -9.46
C ARG A 33 -17.05 -16.12 -10.42
N ARG A 34 -16.74 -15.67 -11.62
CA ARG A 34 -17.75 -15.58 -12.69
C ARG A 34 -18.28 -17.00 -12.90
N LYS A 35 -19.60 -17.20 -12.84
CA LYS A 35 -20.18 -18.46 -13.31
C LYS A 35 -19.75 -18.59 -14.78
N ALA A 36 -19.06 -19.68 -15.12
CA ALA A 36 -18.89 -20.04 -16.52
C ALA A 36 -20.29 -20.08 -17.12
N TRP A 37 -20.47 -19.51 -18.31
CA TRP A 37 -21.69 -19.68 -19.08
C TRP A 37 -21.79 -21.16 -19.44
N SER A 38 -22.27 -21.97 -18.51
CA SER A 38 -22.69 -23.33 -18.79
C SER A 38 -24.08 -23.23 -19.41
N ASN A 39 -24.19 -23.84 -20.58
CA ASN A 39 -25.43 -24.11 -21.31
C ASN A 39 -26.12 -22.89 -21.94
N ARG A 40 -25.61 -22.48 -23.12
CA ARG A 40 -26.55 -22.27 -24.23
C ARG A 40 -27.05 -23.68 -24.62
N PRO A 41 -28.36 -23.98 -24.59
CA PRO A 41 -28.87 -25.22 -25.15
C PRO A 41 -28.59 -25.19 -26.66
N GLN A 42 -27.72 -26.09 -27.11
CA GLN A 42 -27.59 -26.39 -28.54
C GLN A 42 -28.83 -27.19 -28.95
N PRO A 43 -29.46 -26.90 -30.11
CA PRO A 43 -30.56 -27.71 -30.61
C PRO A 43 -30.09 -29.14 -30.93
N PRO A 44 -30.95 -30.16 -30.78
CA PRO A 44 -30.56 -31.55 -30.97
C PRO A 44 -30.33 -31.86 -32.46
N LEU A 45 -29.15 -32.40 -32.77
CA LEU A 45 -28.84 -33.07 -34.04
C LEU A 45 -29.19 -34.57 -33.92
N PRO A 46 -29.76 -35.20 -34.96
CA PRO A 46 -30.31 -36.57 -34.92
C PRO A 46 -29.22 -37.68 -34.92
N PRO A 47 -29.54 -38.90 -34.44
CA PRO A 47 -28.57 -39.99 -34.26
C PRO A 47 -28.19 -40.69 -35.58
N PRO A 48 -26.94 -41.18 -35.73
CA PRO A 48 -26.57 -42.01 -36.87
C PRO A 48 -27.08 -43.45 -36.70
N HIS A 49 -27.56 -43.98 -37.82
CA HIS A 49 -28.10 -45.32 -38.01
C HIS A 49 -27.08 -46.43 -37.74
N GLN A 50 -27.59 -47.54 -37.20
CA GLN A 50 -26.95 -48.84 -37.08
C GLN A 50 -26.48 -49.36 -38.45
N ASN A 51 -25.30 -49.98 -38.49
CA ASN A 51 -25.02 -51.06 -39.42
C ASN A 51 -24.15 -52.12 -38.73
N GLN A 52 -24.64 -53.36 -38.76
CA GLN A 52 -24.02 -54.56 -38.23
C GLN A 52 -22.99 -55.10 -39.23
N SER A 53 -21.82 -55.53 -38.76
CA SER A 53 -21.09 -56.65 -39.38
C SER A 53 -20.31 -57.43 -38.32
N ASN A 54 -20.29 -58.74 -38.53
CA ASN A 54 -20.11 -59.82 -37.58
C ASN A 54 -18.63 -60.26 -37.43
N ASN A 55 -18.34 -60.97 -36.34
CA ASN A 55 -17.28 -61.99 -36.12
C ASN A 55 -15.90 -61.61 -35.50
N GLN A 56 -15.70 -62.15 -34.29
CA GLN A 56 -14.61 -63.04 -33.81
C GLN A 56 -13.14 -62.57 -33.74
N ASP A 57 -12.70 -62.47 -32.48
CA ASP A 57 -11.66 -63.27 -31.82
C ASP A 57 -10.15 -62.91 -31.95
N GLU A 58 -9.53 -62.90 -30.76
CA GLU A 58 -8.12 -62.96 -30.35
C GLU A 58 -7.10 -61.87 -30.75
N ASP A 59 -6.51 -61.30 -29.68
CA ASP A 59 -5.12 -60.87 -29.53
C ASP A 59 -4.55 -59.79 -30.44
N GLN A 60 -4.62 -58.53 -29.95
CA GLN A 60 -3.47 -57.63 -29.99
C GLN A 60 -3.35 -56.79 -28.70
N ARG A 61 -2.41 -57.23 -27.88
CA ARG A 61 -1.63 -56.44 -26.92
C ARG A 61 -1.36 -55.03 -27.45
N SER A 62 -2.04 -54.02 -26.91
CA SER A 62 -1.63 -52.62 -27.01
C SER A 62 -2.07 -51.84 -25.79
N THR A 63 -1.10 -51.74 -24.88
CA THR A 63 -0.93 -50.78 -23.78
C THR A 63 -1.87 -49.59 -23.82
N SER A 64 -2.87 -49.59 -22.92
CA SER A 64 -3.65 -48.40 -22.58
C SER A 64 -3.69 -48.23 -21.07
N THR A 65 -2.55 -47.84 -20.50
CA THR A 65 -2.49 -47.29 -19.14
C THR A 65 -1.62 -46.03 -19.16
N SER A 66 -2.16 -44.98 -18.56
CA SER A 66 -1.59 -43.65 -18.28
C SER A 66 -1.35 -42.68 -19.45
N SER A 67 -2.43 -42.09 -19.94
CA SER A 67 -2.43 -40.69 -20.38
C SER A 67 -2.26 -39.77 -19.16
N SER A 68 -1.02 -39.61 -18.68
CA SER A 68 -0.66 -38.71 -17.57
C SER A 68 0.47 -37.76 -17.97
N SER A 69 0.30 -36.96 -19.03
CA SER A 69 1.32 -35.98 -19.47
C SER A 69 0.90 -34.51 -19.35
N SER A 70 -0.33 -34.24 -18.90
CA SER A 70 -0.83 -32.88 -18.63
C SER A 70 -0.50 -32.38 -17.22
N SER A 71 -0.30 -33.27 -16.26
CA SER A 71 -0.02 -32.93 -14.85
C SER A 71 1.39 -32.40 -14.62
N ASP A 72 2.40 -32.97 -15.27
CA ASP A 72 3.81 -32.55 -15.12
C ASP A 72 4.04 -31.10 -15.57
N ASN A 73 3.36 -30.70 -16.65
CA ASN A 73 3.44 -29.32 -17.17
C ASN A 73 2.81 -28.29 -16.21
N GLN A 74 1.83 -28.70 -15.40
CA GLN A 74 1.17 -27.80 -14.44
C GLN A 74 2.00 -27.62 -13.17
N GLN A 75 2.65 -28.69 -12.69
CA GLN A 75 3.53 -28.65 -11.53
C GLN A 75 4.79 -27.82 -11.81
N GLN A 76 5.39 -27.97 -12.99
CA GLN A 76 6.55 -27.17 -13.42
C GLN A 76 6.22 -25.67 -13.44
N ARG A 77 5.05 -25.29 -14.00
CA ARG A 77 4.60 -23.89 -14.04
C ARG A 77 4.35 -23.32 -12.64
N GLN A 78 3.82 -24.13 -11.74
CA GLN A 78 3.60 -23.72 -10.35
C GLN A 78 4.93 -23.45 -9.63
N LEU A 79 5.93 -24.33 -9.81
CA LEU A 79 7.27 -24.14 -9.24
C LEU A 79 7.95 -22.87 -9.78
N THR A 80 7.86 -22.60 -11.09
CA THR A 80 8.39 -21.36 -11.68
C THR A 80 7.73 -20.13 -11.07
N MET A 81 6.41 -20.14 -10.92
CA MET A 81 5.68 -19.03 -10.30
C MET A 81 6.07 -18.83 -8.83
N ILE A 82 6.24 -19.91 -8.06
CA ILE A 82 6.71 -19.85 -6.67
C ILE A 82 8.09 -19.20 -6.60
N ASN A 83 9.04 -19.62 -7.44
CA ASN A 83 10.38 -19.04 -7.46
C ASN A 83 10.37 -17.54 -7.77
N ILE A 84 9.59 -17.12 -8.78
CA ILE A 84 9.42 -15.70 -9.11
C ILE A 84 8.87 -14.92 -7.91
N LEU A 85 7.84 -15.44 -7.23
CA LEU A 85 7.26 -14.79 -6.06
C LEU A 85 8.24 -14.72 -4.89
N VAL A 86 9.06 -15.75 -4.68
CA VAL A 86 10.09 -15.78 -3.65
C VAL A 86 11.15 -14.71 -3.91
N ASP A 87 11.64 -14.60 -5.14
CA ASP A 87 12.65 -13.61 -5.50
C ASP A 87 12.10 -12.18 -5.43
N GLU A 88 10.87 -11.99 -5.87
CA GLU A 88 10.16 -10.72 -5.75
C GLU A 88 9.96 -10.34 -4.28
N ASN A 89 9.61 -11.29 -3.41
CA ASN A 89 9.49 -11.03 -1.97
C ASN A 89 10.83 -10.64 -1.35
N LYS A 90 11.93 -11.31 -1.73
CA LYS A 90 13.28 -10.95 -1.29
C LYS A 90 13.64 -9.53 -1.74
N ARG A 91 13.31 -9.16 -2.99
CA ARG A 91 13.52 -7.80 -3.51
C ARG A 91 12.73 -6.77 -2.71
N LEU A 92 11.44 -7.02 -2.50
CA LEU A 92 10.56 -6.15 -1.72
C LEU A 92 11.04 -5.98 -0.28
N LYS A 93 11.55 -7.05 0.37
CA LYS A 93 12.13 -6.96 1.71
C LYS A 93 13.37 -6.05 1.75
N ARG A 94 14.24 -6.13 0.75
CA ARG A 94 15.40 -5.23 0.62
C ARG A 94 14.96 -3.77 0.47
N GLU A 95 14.05 -3.50 -0.46
CA GLU A 95 13.54 -2.14 -0.71
C GLU A 95 12.83 -1.57 0.51
N ASN A 96 12.01 -2.37 1.18
CA ASN A 96 11.36 -1.95 2.42
C ASN A 96 12.38 -1.65 3.53
N GLY A 97 13.49 -2.39 3.59
CA GLY A 97 14.60 -2.11 4.49
C GLY A 97 15.27 -0.76 4.20
N VAL A 98 15.58 -0.49 2.93
CA VAL A 98 16.15 0.81 2.48
C VAL A 98 15.20 1.95 2.81
N LEU A 99 13.91 1.84 2.45
CA LEU A 99 12.90 2.85 2.77
C LEU A 99 12.77 3.08 4.29
N SER A 100 12.83 2.02 5.09
CA SER A 100 12.79 2.14 6.55
C SER A 100 14.01 2.89 7.10
N SER A 101 15.19 2.65 6.53
CA SER A 101 16.40 3.40 6.89
C SER A 101 16.34 4.87 6.47
N GLU A 102 15.80 5.15 5.28
CA GLU A 102 15.61 6.53 4.79
C GLU A 102 14.62 7.29 5.66
N LEU A 103 13.50 6.65 6.01
CA LEU A 103 12.50 7.22 6.92
C LEU A 103 13.10 7.55 8.29
N THR A 104 13.92 6.63 8.83
CA THR A 104 14.62 6.84 10.11
C THR A 104 15.61 8.01 10.02
N SER A 105 16.36 8.11 8.91
CA SER A 105 17.29 9.21 8.64
C SER A 105 16.57 10.55 8.54
N MET A 106 15.44 10.61 7.83
CA MET A 106 14.65 11.83 7.69
C MET A 106 14.05 12.25 9.03
N LYS A 107 13.51 11.30 9.80
CA LYS A 107 12.97 11.56 11.14
C LYS A 107 14.02 12.17 12.06
N ARG A 108 15.26 11.67 12.02
CA ARG A 108 16.39 12.24 12.76
C ARG A 108 16.67 13.68 12.35
N LYS A 109 16.80 13.95 11.05
CA LYS A 109 17.04 15.32 10.56
C LYS A 109 15.94 16.30 10.98
N CYS A 110 14.68 15.88 10.91
CA CYS A 110 13.56 16.69 11.39
C CYS A 110 13.64 16.95 12.91
N GLN A 111 14.05 15.95 13.70
CA GLN A 111 14.27 16.11 15.12
C GLN A 111 15.42 17.08 15.44
N ASP A 112 16.55 16.96 14.72
CA ASP A 112 17.70 17.86 14.86
C ASP A 112 17.31 19.32 14.53
N LEU A 113 16.52 19.54 13.48
CA LEU A 113 15.97 20.86 13.14
C LEU A 113 15.05 21.41 14.22
N LEU A 114 14.18 20.56 14.78
CA LEU A 114 13.27 20.95 15.85
C LEU A 114 14.05 21.36 17.12
N GLU A 115 15.10 20.62 17.45
CA GLU A 115 15.99 20.95 18.57
C GLU A 115 16.69 22.30 18.35
N LEU A 116 17.21 22.55 17.15
CA LEU A 116 17.86 23.81 16.80
C LEU A 116 16.90 25.01 16.93
N VAL A 117 15.69 24.89 16.40
CA VAL A 117 14.65 25.95 16.51
C VAL A 117 14.25 26.16 17.97
N SER A 118 14.07 25.07 18.73
CA SER A 118 13.72 25.15 20.15
C SER A 118 14.81 25.84 20.97
N ALA A 119 16.09 25.55 20.68
CA ALA A 119 17.21 26.21 21.31
C ALA A 119 17.27 27.72 21.00
N TYR A 120 16.89 28.13 19.79
CA TYR A 120 16.83 29.54 19.41
C TYR A 120 15.71 30.30 20.16
N VAL A 121 14.51 29.73 20.20
CA VAL A 121 13.37 30.31 20.93
C VAL A 121 13.65 30.37 22.44
N GLY A 122 14.31 29.36 23.01
CA GLY A 122 14.71 29.35 24.42
C GLY A 122 15.74 30.43 24.77
N ARG A 123 16.67 30.76 23.85
CA ARG A 123 17.65 31.83 24.04
C ARG A 123 17.01 33.22 23.95
N GLU A 124 16.05 33.43 23.05
CA GLU A 124 15.27 34.68 22.98
C GLU A 124 14.50 34.94 24.28
N GLN A 125 13.94 33.90 24.91
CA GLN A 125 13.23 34.03 26.19
C GLN A 125 14.18 34.26 27.37
N GLY A 126 15.33 33.57 27.43
CA GLY A 126 16.36 33.78 28.45
C GLY A 126 17.01 35.17 28.39
N GLU A 127 17.31 35.65 27.18
CA GLU A 127 17.79 37.01 26.98
C GLU A 127 16.71 38.05 27.25
N ARG A 128 15.41 37.79 26.99
CA ARG A 128 14.32 38.73 27.34
C ARG A 128 14.12 38.89 28.85
N GLU A 129 14.28 37.81 29.62
CA GLU A 129 14.20 37.86 31.08
C GLU A 129 15.41 38.60 31.70
N GLU A 130 16.61 38.38 31.16
CA GLU A 130 17.82 39.11 31.57
C GLU A 130 17.79 40.58 31.09
N LYS A 131 17.24 40.82 29.89
CA LYS A 131 16.97 42.15 29.29
C LYS A 131 15.57 42.68 29.62
N ARG A 132 14.98 42.35 30.78
CA ARG A 132 14.05 43.30 31.43
C ARG A 132 14.87 44.54 31.75
N LEU A 133 14.98 45.42 30.75
CA LEU A 133 15.99 46.45 30.55
C LEU A 133 16.41 47.07 31.88
N LYS A 134 17.65 46.79 32.29
CA LYS A 134 18.23 47.46 33.45
C LYS A 134 19.12 48.58 32.95
N LEU A 135 18.79 49.82 33.28
CA LEU A 135 19.70 50.95 33.06
C LEU A 135 20.40 51.22 34.39
N PHE A 136 21.73 51.06 34.41
CA PHE A 136 22.54 51.12 35.65
C PHE A 136 22.08 50.14 36.75
N GLY A 137 21.67 48.92 36.38
CA GLY A 137 21.24 47.91 37.35
C GLY A 137 19.83 48.10 37.92
N VAL A 138 19.15 49.21 37.59
CA VAL A 138 17.77 49.50 37.98
C VAL A 138 16.82 48.97 36.91
N ARG A 139 15.86 48.13 37.32
CA ARG A 139 14.87 47.51 36.41
C ARG A 139 13.93 48.61 35.90
N LEU A 140 13.90 48.84 34.59
CA LEU A 140 12.94 49.75 33.96
C LEU A 140 11.56 49.11 33.96
N GLU A 141 10.64 49.65 34.76
CA GLU A 141 9.23 49.36 34.64
C GLU A 141 8.68 50.14 33.44
N VAL A 142 8.60 49.47 32.29
CA VAL A 142 7.81 49.97 31.17
C VAL A 142 6.35 49.79 31.56
N LYS A 143 5.62 50.89 31.75
CA LYS A 143 4.16 50.90 31.83
C LYS A 143 3.63 50.40 30.49
N GLU A 144 3.44 49.08 30.37
CA GLU A 144 2.93 48.47 29.14
C GLU A 144 1.49 48.96 28.90
N GLY A 145 1.26 49.61 27.77
CA GLY A 145 -0.07 49.68 27.18
C GLY A 145 -0.51 48.26 26.84
N GLY A 146 -1.22 47.60 27.78
CA GLY A 146 -1.55 46.18 27.75
C GLY A 146 -2.46 45.70 26.60
N GLY A 147 -2.81 46.58 25.65
CA GLY A 147 -3.65 46.24 24.50
C GLY A 147 -2.88 45.54 23.36
N GLU A 148 -1.66 45.98 23.06
CA GLU A 148 -0.93 45.49 21.87
C GLU A 148 -0.22 44.15 22.10
N ARG A 149 0.30 43.92 23.31
CA ARG A 149 0.94 42.64 23.67
C ARG A 149 -0.06 41.48 23.71
N LYS A 150 -1.24 41.71 24.32
CA LYS A 150 -2.33 40.71 24.33
C LYS A 150 -2.84 40.37 22.95
N LYS A 151 -2.85 41.34 22.02
CA LYS A 151 -3.24 41.08 20.63
C LYS A 151 -2.24 40.16 19.92
N ARG A 152 -0.94 40.38 20.12
CA ARG A 152 0.12 39.53 19.55
C ARG A 152 0.13 38.12 20.11
N GLU A 153 -0.04 37.95 21.42
CA GLU A 153 -0.14 36.61 22.01
C GLU A 153 -1.34 35.83 21.46
N LYS A 154 -2.48 36.50 21.27
CA LYS A 154 -3.68 35.88 20.70
C LYS A 154 -3.48 35.47 19.23
N GLU A 155 -2.78 36.28 18.45
CA GLU A 155 -2.39 35.95 17.08
C GLU A 155 -1.41 34.77 17.03
N GLU A 156 -0.41 34.72 17.91
CA GLU A 156 0.52 33.58 17.99
C GLU A 156 -0.18 32.28 18.39
N GLU A 157 -1.12 32.33 19.33
CA GLU A 157 -1.90 31.17 19.76
C GLU A 157 -2.83 30.67 18.64
N GLU A 158 -3.44 31.59 17.87
CA GLU A 158 -4.27 31.26 16.72
C GLU A 158 -3.44 30.64 15.57
N VAL A 159 -2.23 31.13 15.34
CA VAL A 159 -1.28 30.56 14.36
C VAL A 159 -0.85 29.15 14.79
N TYR A 160 -0.57 28.96 16.08
CA TYR A 160 -0.17 27.66 16.62
C TYR A 160 -1.29 26.61 16.48
N GLU A 161 -2.53 26.97 16.84
CA GLU A 161 -3.65 26.04 16.70
C GLU A 161 -4.00 25.77 15.23
N THR A 162 -3.86 26.76 14.35
CA THR A 162 -4.02 26.55 12.91
C THR A 162 -2.99 25.56 12.36
N ALA A 163 -1.71 25.70 12.75
CA ALA A 163 -0.64 24.79 12.34
C ALA A 163 -0.89 23.37 12.85
N ARG A 164 -1.33 23.23 14.10
CA ARG A 164 -1.66 21.93 14.72
C ARG A 164 -2.81 21.23 13.99
N LEU A 165 -3.83 21.98 13.59
CA LEU A 165 -5.00 21.45 12.90
C LEU A 165 -4.65 20.97 11.48
N LEU A 166 -3.79 21.69 10.76
CA LEU A 166 -3.27 21.29 9.44
C LEU A 166 -2.41 20.02 9.51
N LEU A 167 -1.54 19.91 10.51
CA LEU A 167 -0.71 18.72 10.74
C LEU A 167 -1.55 17.48 11.07
N SER A 168 -2.64 17.64 11.83
CA SER A 168 -3.57 16.55 12.13
C SER A 168 -4.35 16.04 10.92
N GLN A 169 -4.56 16.87 9.89
CA GLN A 169 -5.31 16.47 8.70
C GLN A 169 -4.46 15.74 7.65
N SER A 170 -3.13 15.83 7.73
CA SER A 170 -2.21 15.22 6.77
C SER A 170 -1.93 13.72 7.02
N CYS A 171 -2.52 13.12 8.06
CA CYS A 171 -2.32 11.72 8.45
C CYS A 171 -3.51 10.78 8.17
N LYS A 172 -4.36 11.06 7.16
CA LYS A 172 -5.43 10.14 6.72
C LYS A 172 -5.19 9.61 5.32
#